data_AF-A0A918K6K0-F1
#
_entry.id   AF-A0A918K6K0-F1
#
_cell.length_a   1.000
_cell.length_b   1.000
_cell.length_c   1.000
_cell.angle_alpha   90.00
_cell.angle_beta   90.00
_cell.angle_gamma   90.00
#
_symmetry.space_group_name_H-M   'P 1'
#
loop_
_entity.id
_entity.type
_entity.pdbx_description
1 polymer ?
#
loop_
_entity_poly.entity_id
_entity_poly.type
_entity_poly.pdbx_seq_one_letter_code
_entity_poly.pdbx_strand_id
1 'polypeptide(L)'
;MYRTTADFIQLLKDEYGLTSNYKVAQFLGKTDTQVAHWTKGRHTFDDSTALIIAEALKIDPAEIMTCCQIERAEKQGKFDVAGVYRKMLFRLEGALTAGAAAVFGLAILAPYMAAIPSPF
;
A
#
# COMPACT_ATOMS: atom_id res chain seq x y z
N MET A 1 9.55 6.29 8.17
CA MET A 1 8.54 5.78 9.13
C MET A 1 7.55 4.96 8.31
N TYR A 2 7.12 3.78 8.77
CA TYR A 2 6.22 2.89 8.01
C TYR A 2 4.83 2.83 8.67
N ARG A 3 3.78 2.48 7.92
CA ARG A 3 2.42 2.30 8.44
C ARG A 3 2.28 0.96 9.16
N THR A 4 1.64 0.96 10.32
CA THR A 4 1.36 -0.26 11.08
C THR A 4 -0.02 -0.84 10.75
N THR A 5 -0.27 -2.05 11.24
CA THR A 5 -1.58 -2.70 11.17
C THR A 5 -2.68 -1.81 11.77
N ALA A 6 -2.39 -1.09 12.87
CA ALA A 6 -3.34 -0.17 13.50
C ALA A 6 -3.64 1.05 12.61
N ASP A 7 -2.62 1.57 11.90
CA ASP A 7 -2.78 2.71 10.98
C ASP A 7 -3.67 2.33 9.78
N PHE A 8 -3.52 1.13 9.23
CA PHE A 8 -4.40 0.66 8.15
C PHE A 8 -5.85 0.47 8.61
N ILE A 9 -6.08 0.02 9.85
CA ILE A 9 -7.44 -0.01 10.42
C ILE A 9 -7.99 1.40 10.56
N GLN A 10 -7.18 2.38 10.97
CA GLN A 10 -7.64 3.76 11.06
C GLN A 10 -7.97 4.34 9.68
N LEU A 11 -7.11 4.13 8.68
CA LEU A 11 -7.39 4.52 7.29
C LEU A 11 -8.68 3.90 6.76
N LEU A 12 -8.92 2.62 7.05
CA LEU A 12 -10.15 1.94 6.65
C LEU A 12 -11.39 2.54 7.34
N LYS A 13 -11.25 2.94 8.60
CA LYS A 13 -12.34 3.63 9.30
C LYS A 13 -12.64 4.98 8.68
N ASP A 14 -11.61 5.73 8.33
CA ASP A 14 -11.75 7.07 7.79
C ASP A 14 -12.37 7.02 6.37
N GLU A 15 -11.89 6.11 5.52
CA GLU A 15 -12.37 5.94 4.13
C GLU A 15 -13.83 5.48 4.07
N TYR A 16 -14.26 4.59 4.98
CA TYR A 16 -15.60 3.98 4.94
C TYR A 16 -16.54 4.49 6.05
N GLY A 17 -16.14 5.50 6.82
CA GLY A 17 -16.95 6.06 7.91
C GLY A 17 -17.25 5.06 9.05
N LEU A 18 -16.32 4.14 9.33
CA LEU A 18 -16.52 3.08 10.33
C LEU A 18 -16.20 3.60 11.73
N THR A 19 -17.23 3.86 12.52
CA THR A 19 -17.10 4.51 13.84
C THR A 19 -16.59 3.62 14.98
N SER A 20 -16.40 2.31 14.75
CA SER A 20 -15.99 1.38 15.81
C SER A 20 -15.26 0.16 15.27
N ASN A 21 -14.50 -0.53 16.13
CA ASN A 21 -13.87 -1.81 15.78
C ASN A 21 -14.89 -2.88 15.40
N TYR A 22 -16.05 -2.87 16.04
CA TYR A 22 -17.16 -3.75 15.68
C TYR A 22 -17.63 -3.54 14.23
N LYS A 23 -17.76 -2.29 13.76
CA LYS A 23 -18.12 -1.99 12.37
C LYS A 23 -17.03 -2.43 11.39
N VAL A 24 -15.76 -2.27 11.76
CA VAL A 24 -14.63 -2.80 10.97
C VAL A 24 -14.67 -4.32 10.90
N ALA A 25 -14.99 -4.99 12.00
CA ALA A 25 -15.12 -6.43 12.05
C ALA A 25 -16.23 -6.93 11.12
N GLN A 26 -17.39 -6.28 11.13
CA GLN A 26 -18.48 -6.56 10.19
C GLN A 26 -18.06 -6.32 8.73
N PHE A 27 -17.39 -5.20 8.45
CA PHE A 27 -16.92 -4.86 7.10
C PHE A 27 -15.95 -5.91 6.55
N LEU A 28 -15.02 -6.41 7.37
CA LEU A 28 -13.99 -7.38 6.95
C LEU A 28 -14.41 -8.85 7.11
N GLY A 29 -15.60 -9.14 7.67
CA GLY A 29 -16.02 -10.50 8.02
C GLY A 29 -15.13 -11.15 9.09
N LYS A 30 -14.65 -10.37 10.07
CA LYS A 30 -13.75 -10.80 11.16
C LYS A 30 -14.45 -10.67 12.52
N THR A 31 -13.77 -11.13 13.58
CA THR A 31 -14.27 -10.95 14.96
C THR A 31 -13.81 -9.60 15.53
N ASP A 32 -14.61 -8.98 16.40
CA ASP A 32 -14.23 -7.73 17.08
C ASP A 32 -12.96 -7.90 17.93
N THR A 33 -12.78 -9.07 18.55
CA THR A 33 -11.54 -9.44 19.25
C THR A 33 -10.32 -9.36 18.34
N GLN A 34 -10.41 -9.91 17.13
CA GLN A 34 -9.31 -9.88 16.16
C GLN A 34 -8.96 -8.43 15.75
N VAL A 35 -9.98 -7.59 15.49
CA VAL A 35 -9.77 -6.16 15.21
C VAL A 35 -9.17 -5.41 16.41
N ALA A 36 -9.61 -5.73 17.62
CA ALA A 36 -9.04 -5.19 18.85
C ALA A 36 -7.56 -5.57 19.03
N HIS A 37 -7.17 -6.79 18.61
CA HIS A 37 -5.77 -7.21 18.62
C HIS A 37 -4.90 -6.45 17.62
N TRP A 38 -5.43 -6.14 16.43
CA TRP A 38 -4.73 -5.32 15.43
C TRP A 38 -4.55 -3.88 15.88
N THR A 39 -5.63 -3.24 16.34
CA THR A 39 -5.59 -1.84 16.83
C THR A 39 -4.70 -1.64 18.04
N LYS A 40 -4.57 -2.66 18.90
CA LYS A 40 -3.64 -2.63 20.06
C LYS A 40 -2.20 -3.02 19.70
N GLY A 41 -1.90 -3.27 18.42
CA GLY A 41 -0.58 -3.70 17.99
C GLY A 41 -0.16 -5.04 18.62
N ARG A 42 -1.10 -5.94 18.93
CA ARG A 42 -0.76 -7.29 19.46
C ARG A 42 -0.52 -8.30 18.35
N HIS A 43 -1.31 -8.22 17.28
CA HIS A 43 -1.20 -9.08 16.10
C HIS A 43 -1.10 -8.24 14.83
N THR A 44 -0.68 -8.88 13.74
CA THR A 44 -0.65 -8.32 12.39
C THR A 44 -1.74 -8.98 11.54
N PHE A 45 -2.02 -8.43 10.35
CA PHE A 45 -2.91 -9.10 9.39
C PHE A 45 -2.31 -10.43 8.92
N ASP A 46 -3.19 -11.39 8.62
CA ASP A 46 -2.89 -12.50 7.73
C ASP A 46 -2.96 -12.03 6.28
N ASP A 47 -2.33 -12.78 5.37
CA ASP A 47 -2.20 -12.38 3.97
C ASP A 47 -3.56 -12.15 3.31
N SER A 48 -4.57 -13.00 3.61
CA SER A 48 -5.91 -12.83 3.05
C SER A 48 -6.55 -11.50 3.44
N THR A 49 -6.42 -11.10 4.71
CA THR A 49 -6.93 -9.82 5.21
C THR A 49 -6.14 -8.64 4.64
N ALA A 50 -4.82 -8.78 4.52
CA ALA A 50 -3.98 -7.74 3.93
C ALA A 50 -4.38 -7.43 2.48
N LEU A 51 -4.68 -8.46 1.68
CA LEU A 51 -5.16 -8.29 0.30
C LEU A 51 -6.52 -7.59 0.24
N ILE A 52 -7.48 -7.99 1.09
CA ILE A 52 -8.81 -7.37 1.14
C ILE A 52 -8.71 -5.89 1.52
N ILE A 53 -7.90 -5.56 2.53
CA ILE A 53 -7.69 -4.17 2.97
C ILE A 53 -6.98 -3.37 1.87
N ALA A 54 -6.01 -3.97 1.17
CA ALA A 54 -5.32 -3.33 0.06
C ALA A 54 -6.27 -2.94 -1.07
N GLU A 55 -7.15 -3.86 -1.46
CA GLU A 55 -8.18 -3.60 -2.45
C GLU A 55 -9.15 -2.50 -1.98
N ALA A 56 -9.62 -2.59 -0.73
CA ALA A 56 -10.54 -1.61 -0.16
C ALA A 56 -9.95 -0.20 -0.09
N LEU A 57 -8.66 -0.06 0.21
CA LEU A 57 -7.96 1.22 0.34
C LEU A 57 -7.27 1.68 -0.95
N LYS A 58 -7.30 0.87 -2.02
CA LYS A 58 -6.56 1.10 -3.27
C LYS A 58 -5.06 1.33 -3.03
N ILE A 59 -4.49 0.62 -2.06
CA ILE A 59 -3.06 0.61 -1.74
C ILE A 59 -2.44 -0.63 -2.39
N ASP A 60 -1.18 -0.54 -2.82
CA ASP A 60 -0.45 -1.70 -3.34
C ASP A 60 -0.46 -2.83 -2.27
N PRO A 61 -0.97 -4.03 -2.59
CA PRO A 61 -0.96 -5.14 -1.64
C PRO A 61 0.43 -5.49 -1.10
N ALA A 62 1.47 -5.33 -1.91
CA ALA A 62 2.85 -5.55 -1.50
C ALA A 62 3.27 -4.57 -0.39
N GLU A 63 2.76 -3.33 -0.40
CA GLU A 63 3.05 -2.34 0.62
C GLU A 63 2.50 -2.77 1.99
N ILE A 64 1.22 -3.12 2.06
CA ILE A 64 0.55 -3.54 3.31
C ILE A 64 1.18 -4.83 3.83
N MET A 65 1.39 -5.83 2.97
CA MET A 65 2.03 -7.08 3.38
C MET A 65 3.44 -6.83 3.93
N THR A 66 4.24 -5.99 3.26
CA THR A 66 5.59 -5.65 3.72
C THR A 66 5.54 -4.95 5.08
N CYS A 67 4.62 -3.99 5.27
CA CYS A 67 4.41 -3.33 6.56
C CYS A 67 4.06 -4.32 7.68
N CYS A 68 3.17 -5.28 7.42
CA CYS A 68 2.83 -6.33 8.38
C CYS A 68 4.04 -7.22 8.72
N GLN A 69 4.90 -7.53 7.75
CA GLN A 69 6.12 -8.32 8.02
C GLN A 69 7.16 -7.54 8.84
N ILE A 70 7.33 -6.23 8.58
CA ILE A 70 8.19 -5.35 9.40
C ILE A 70 7.69 -5.38 10.85
N GLU A 71 6.41 -5.09 11.07
CA GLU A 71 5.81 -5.05 12.41
C GLU A 71 5.93 -6.40 13.13
N ARG A 72 5.71 -7.51 12.41
CA ARG A 72 5.83 -8.87 12.95
C ARG A 72 7.28 -9.20 13.33
N ALA A 73 8.25 -8.87 12.48
CA ALA A 73 9.66 -9.13 12.74
C ALA A 73 10.18 -8.34 13.96
N GLU A 74 9.77 -7.08 14.08
CA GLU A 74 10.13 -6.22 15.24
C GLU A 74 9.57 -6.78 16.55
N LYS A 75 8.33 -7.26 16.56
CA LYS A 75 7.74 -7.93 17.76
C LYS A 75 8.45 -9.23 18.13
N GLN A 76 9.06 -9.90 17.17
CA GLN A 76 9.85 -11.11 17.41
C GLN A 76 11.31 -10.80 17.79
N GLY A 77 11.70 -9.52 17.88
CA GLY A 77 13.09 -9.10 18.14
C GLY A 77 14.05 -9.33 16.96
N LYS A 78 13.52 -9.62 15.76
CA LYS A 78 14.30 -9.90 14.54
C LYS A 78 14.50 -8.63 13.72
N PHE A 79 15.26 -7.69 14.27
CA PHE A 79 15.45 -6.37 13.68
C PHE A 79 16.25 -6.38 12.36
N ASP A 80 17.11 -7.39 12.18
CA ASP A 80 17.82 -7.66 10.92
C ASP A 80 16.84 -7.99 9.79
N VAL A 81 15.88 -8.88 10.05
CA VAL A 81 14.81 -9.25 9.12
C VAL A 81 13.90 -8.06 8.85
N ALA A 82 13.52 -7.30 9.88
CA ALA A 82 12.74 -6.07 9.72
C ALA A 82 13.47 -5.05 8.82
N GLY A 83 14.81 -4.96 8.93
CA GLY A 83 15.65 -4.13 8.08
C GLY A 83 15.58 -4.52 6.60
N VAL A 84 15.49 -5.81 6.28
CA VAL A 84 15.31 -6.30 4.90
C VAL A 84 13.97 -5.85 4.33
N TYR A 85 12.88 -6.03 5.08
CA TYR A 85 11.56 -5.60 4.63
C TYR A 85 11.43 -4.08 4.51
N ARG A 86 12.08 -3.30 5.39
CA ARG A 86 12.15 -1.83 5.26
C ARG A 86 12.82 -1.40 3.95
N LYS A 87 13.88 -2.10 3.52
CA LYS A 87 14.51 -1.86 2.21
C LYS A 87 13.58 -2.22 1.05
N MET A 88 12.78 -3.28 1.18
CA MET A 88 11.77 -3.63 0.17
C MET A 88 10.68 -2.56 0.07
N LEU A 89 10.17 -2.08 1.20
CA LEU A 89 9.16 -1.01 1.24
C LEU A 89 9.64 0.26 0.53
N PHE A 90 10.88 0.68 0.79
CA PHE A 90 11.49 1.83 0.13
C PHE A 90 11.60 1.67 -1.40
N ARG A 91 11.80 0.44 -1.90
CA ARG A 91 11.84 0.16 -3.34
C ARG A 91 10.46 0.22 -3.99
N LEU A 92 9.41 -0.18 -3.27
CA LEU A 92 8.02 -0.09 -3.75
C LEU A 92 7.59 1.36 -3.92
N GLU A 93 7.86 2.21 -2.92
CA GLU A 93 7.54 3.64 -2.98
C GLU A 93 8.27 4.38 -4.12
N GLY A 94 9.50 3.96 -4.45
CA GLY A 94 10.29 4.52 -5.56
C GLY A 94 9.83 4.12 -6.96
N ALA A 95 8.99 3.08 -7.11
CA ALA A 95 8.56 2.57 -8.41
C ALA A 95 7.46 3.46 -9.06
N LEU A 96 6.62 4.11 -8.25
CA LEU A 96 5.54 4.98 -8.76
C LEU A 96 6.05 6.35 -9.23
N THR A 97 7.15 6.86 -8.68
CA THR A 97 7.74 8.14 -9.09
C THR A 97 8.64 8.03 -10.33
N ALA A 98 9.23 6.86 -10.60
CA ALA A 98 10.05 6.65 -11.80
C ALA A 98 9.21 6.45 -13.09
N GLY A 99 7.96 5.99 -12.98
CA GLY A 99 7.08 5.73 -14.13
C GLY A 99 6.41 6.97 -14.73
N ALA A 100 6.23 8.06 -13.96
CA ALA A 100 5.55 9.26 -14.46
C ALA A 100 6.46 10.17 -15.32
N ALA A 101 7.79 10.02 -15.25
CA ALA A 101 8.72 10.85 -16.01
C ALA A 101 8.88 10.44 -17.49
N ALA A 102 8.44 9.23 -17.88
CA ALA A 102 8.63 8.74 -19.24
C ALA A 102 7.55 9.19 -20.24
N VAL A 103 6.39 9.68 -19.78
CA VAL A 103 5.25 9.94 -20.69
C VAL A 103 5.24 11.36 -21.27
N PHE A 104 5.90 12.33 -20.64
CA PHE A 104 5.92 13.72 -21.16
C PHE A 104 7.02 14.02 -22.19
N GLY A 105 7.99 13.13 -22.38
CA GLY A 105 9.14 13.36 -23.27
C GLY A 105 8.92 13.14 -24.77
N LEU A 106 7.78 12.54 -25.19
CA LEU A 106 7.56 12.11 -26.58
C LEU A 106 6.50 12.90 -27.35
N ALA A 107 5.86 13.90 -26.75
CA ALA A 107 4.73 14.60 -27.36
C ALA A 107 5.07 15.84 -28.22
N ILE A 108 6.35 16.15 -28.49
CA ILE A 108 6.73 17.40 -29.21
C ILE A 108 7.21 17.21 -30.67
N LEU A 109 7.37 15.98 -31.19
CA LEU A 109 7.90 15.80 -32.56
C LEU A 109 6.86 15.58 -33.68
N ALA A 110 5.58 15.47 -33.34
CA ALA A 110 4.53 15.17 -34.33
C ALA A 110 4.27 16.26 -35.41
N PRO A 111 4.50 17.57 -35.22
CA PRO A 111 4.18 18.54 -36.28
C PRO A 111 5.23 18.63 -37.41
N TYR A 112 6.44 18.06 -37.26
CA TYR A 112 7.52 18.33 -38.22
C TYR A 112 7.42 17.52 -39.52
N MET A 113 6.69 16.39 -39.52
CA MET A 113 6.58 15.51 -40.70
C MET A 113 5.45 15.89 -41.66
N ALA A 114 4.56 16.80 -41.29
CA ALA A 114 3.40 17.21 -42.11
C ALA A 114 3.67 18.43 -43.02
N ALA A 115 4.87 19.00 -42.98
CA ALA A 115 5.18 20.27 -43.65
C ALA A 115 6.08 20.16 -44.89
N ILE A 116 6.32 18.96 -45.44
CA ILE A 116 7.07 18.80 -46.69
C ILE A 116 6.07 18.67 -47.86
N PRO A 117 5.83 19.73 -48.65
CA PRO A 117 5.05 19.60 -49.89
C PRO A 117 5.80 18.70 -50.88
N SER A 118 5.09 17.72 -51.45
CA SER A 118 5.61 16.80 -52.46
C SER A 118 5.95 17.56 -53.76
N PRO A 119 7.15 17.39 -54.34
CA PRO A 119 7.45 17.99 -55.64
C PRO A 119 6.76 17.20 -56.75
N PHE A 120 5.90 17.88 -57.52
CA PHE A 120 5.66 17.56 -58.93
C PHE A 120 6.86 18.04 -59.76
#